data_AF-A0AA36J0J7-F1
#
_entry.id   AF-A0AA36J0J7-F1
#
_cell.length_a   1.000
_cell.length_b   1.000
_cell.length_c   1.000
_cell.angle_alpha   90.00
_cell.angle_beta   90.00
_cell.angle_gamma   90.00
#
_symmetry.space_group_name_H-M   'P 1'
#
loop_
_entity.id
_entity.type
_entity.pdbx_description
1 polymer ?
#
loop_
_entity_poly.entity_id
_entity_poly.type
_entity_poly.pdbx_seq_one_letter_code
_entity_poly.pdbx_strand_id
1 'polypeptide(L)'
;MGAAGVALDAPTAAPDAPTAPEVVPEVVCEATVNSIRVQWKVQLDPRVHAVPVKAELTPCPVPQGSERMMPASGPEGAISGTCDFHFLYAGQDHTFRLFVGEGEPGTFSFEGARPTLELRIRTAACGKAVEPRIARMLPADMWPTYVGPEHELGEWLGLCPEDMVWTFSPSFDVLRSLWLNACFTLPSRHSPIAQCPNPIRRYCLDLTKRQPWLRNKKVRRHKSDFRLTVNANFRATFQQCERTHREAGRGSWITPDLIEGLDRCRKEDGELKVYSIELWEKSTGQLAAAIMALSVGDIFHDYTTATMLRDGRSPGAILTKVVGHLLTEAGYTLWYWGFKNPYMGEYDGQYGGLELRNDLDFWPRWRQAREMSCLPGNVDLAKRVPPGGGASHGGLDLAVI
;
A
#
# COMPACT_ATOMS: atom_id res chain seq x y z
N MET A 1 -42.55 -74.90 46.17
CA MET A 1 -42.63 -73.52 45.65
C MET A 1 -41.28 -73.17 45.07
N GLY A 2 -41.15 -73.25 43.75
CA GLY A 2 -39.93 -72.86 43.03
C GLY A 2 -39.99 -71.37 42.71
N ALA A 3 -38.90 -70.65 42.96
CA ALA A 3 -38.69 -69.29 42.48
C ALA A 3 -37.62 -69.36 41.39
N ALA A 4 -38.03 -69.05 40.15
CA ALA A 4 -37.18 -68.94 38.98
C ALA A 4 -36.45 -67.59 39.01
N GLY A 5 -35.12 -67.61 38.89
CA GLY A 5 -34.30 -66.42 38.67
C GLY A 5 -34.27 -66.07 37.17
N VAL A 6 -34.61 -64.84 36.84
CA VAL A 6 -34.49 -64.26 35.50
C VAL A 6 -33.07 -63.70 35.34
N ALA A 7 -32.33 -64.18 34.33
CA ALA A 7 -31.06 -63.62 33.91
C ALA A 7 -31.31 -62.38 33.03
N LEU A 8 -30.66 -61.27 33.36
CA LEU A 8 -30.60 -60.06 32.53
C LEU A 8 -29.41 -60.16 31.59
N ASP A 9 -29.66 -60.11 30.28
CA ASP A 9 -28.63 -60.05 29.24
C ASP A 9 -27.82 -58.76 29.35
N ALA A 10 -26.49 -58.89 29.24
CA ALA A 10 -25.57 -57.76 29.17
C ALA A 10 -25.75 -57.02 27.83
N PRO A 11 -25.66 -55.67 27.81
CA PRO A 11 -25.81 -54.90 26.58
C PRO A 11 -24.65 -55.19 25.63
N THR A 12 -25.00 -55.63 24.42
CA THR A 12 -24.09 -55.78 23.28
C THR A 12 -23.46 -54.43 22.96
N ALA A 13 -22.12 -54.34 23.02
CA ALA A 13 -21.39 -53.14 22.64
C ALA A 13 -21.72 -52.77 21.19
N ALA A 14 -22.13 -51.52 20.97
CA ALA A 14 -22.36 -50.99 19.63
C ALA A 14 -21.06 -51.05 18.82
N PRO A 15 -21.11 -51.36 17.51
CA PRO A 15 -19.93 -51.38 16.66
C PRO A 15 -19.23 -50.02 16.70
N ASP A 16 -17.92 -50.04 16.92
CA ASP A 16 -17.07 -48.86 16.96
C ASP A 16 -17.37 -47.99 15.73
N ALA A 17 -17.81 -46.75 15.99
CA ALA A 17 -18.01 -45.77 14.94
C ALA A 17 -16.70 -45.65 14.15
N PRO A 18 -16.74 -45.66 12.80
CA PRO A 18 -15.54 -45.57 11.99
C PRO A 18 -14.74 -44.35 12.43
N THR A 19 -13.54 -44.60 12.97
CA THR A 19 -12.58 -43.54 13.28
C THR A 19 -12.37 -42.74 12.01
N ALA A 20 -12.79 -41.47 12.04
CA ALA A 20 -12.63 -40.56 10.92
C ALA A 20 -11.16 -40.61 10.46
N PRO A 21 -10.91 -40.63 9.14
CA PRO A 21 -9.54 -40.67 8.61
C PRO A 21 -8.72 -39.56 9.25
N GLU A 22 -7.55 -39.92 9.77
CA GLU A 22 -6.62 -38.99 10.41
C GLU A 22 -6.11 -38.02 9.34
N VAL A 23 -6.73 -36.84 9.26
CA VAL A 23 -6.31 -35.79 8.34
C VAL A 23 -5.01 -35.22 8.88
N VAL A 24 -3.90 -35.50 8.20
CA VAL A 24 -2.60 -34.87 8.50
C VAL A 24 -2.50 -33.58 7.68
N PRO A 25 -2.62 -32.39 8.29
CA PRO A 25 -2.48 -31.14 7.57
C PRO A 25 -1.01 -30.91 7.17
N GLU A 26 -0.78 -30.51 5.92
CA GLU A 26 0.52 -29.96 5.52
C GLU A 26 0.53 -28.48 5.87
N VAL A 27 1.55 -28.03 6.61
CA VAL A 27 1.64 -26.63 7.05
C VAL A 27 3.04 -26.07 6.87
N VAL A 28 3.11 -24.93 6.21
CA VAL A 28 4.32 -24.11 6.12
C VAL A 28 4.04 -22.80 6.85
N CYS A 29 4.90 -22.48 7.81
CA CYS A 29 4.79 -21.27 8.60
C CYS A 29 6.02 -20.39 8.43
N GLU A 30 5.80 -19.14 8.09
CA GLU A 30 6.82 -18.11 8.00
C GLU A 30 6.49 -17.01 9.00
N ALA A 31 7.46 -16.67 9.86
CA ALA A 31 7.31 -15.61 10.85
C ALA A 31 8.39 -14.54 10.63
N THR A 32 7.96 -13.29 10.63
CA THR A 32 8.81 -12.10 10.67
C THR A 32 8.75 -11.50 12.08
N VAL A 33 9.26 -10.28 12.25
CA VAL A 33 9.23 -9.58 13.54
C VAL A 33 7.81 -9.15 13.96
N ASN A 34 6.90 -8.92 13.01
CA ASN A 34 5.54 -8.46 13.30
C ASN A 34 4.45 -9.12 12.44
N SER A 35 4.80 -10.14 11.65
CA SER A 35 3.86 -10.82 10.76
C SER A 35 4.08 -12.33 10.78
N ILE A 36 2.99 -13.10 10.68
CA ILE A 36 2.99 -14.56 10.53
C ILE A 36 2.18 -14.90 9.28
N ARG A 37 2.77 -15.68 8.38
CA ARG A 37 2.10 -16.30 7.24
C ARG A 37 2.02 -17.80 7.46
N VAL A 38 0.81 -18.35 7.36
CA VAL A 38 0.56 -19.79 7.45
C VAL A 38 -0.06 -20.26 6.15
N GLN A 39 0.65 -21.11 5.42
CA GLN A 39 0.13 -21.88 4.30
C GLN A 39 -0.28 -23.25 4.81
N TRP A 40 -1.48 -23.69 4.47
CA TRP A 40 -2.03 -24.93 4.98
C TRP A 40 -2.75 -25.71 3.87
N LYS A 41 -2.75 -27.04 3.99
CA LYS A 41 -3.52 -27.96 3.15
C LYS A 41 -4.18 -29.01 4.05
N VAL A 42 -5.47 -29.24 3.85
CA VAL A 42 -6.30 -30.18 4.62
C VAL A 42 -7.00 -31.11 3.63
N GLN A 43 -6.92 -32.41 3.86
CA GLN A 43 -7.66 -33.41 3.09
C GLN A 43 -9.10 -33.49 3.60
N LEU A 44 -10.06 -33.44 2.69
CA LEU A 44 -11.49 -33.57 2.99
C LEU A 44 -12.04 -34.89 2.46
N ASP A 45 -13.21 -35.27 2.97
CA ASP A 45 -14.02 -36.32 2.33
C ASP A 45 -14.39 -35.86 0.90
N PRO A 46 -14.16 -36.68 -0.14
CA PRO A 46 -14.50 -36.34 -1.53
C PRO A 46 -15.97 -35.94 -1.77
N ARG A 47 -16.87 -36.29 -0.85
CA ARG A 47 -18.30 -35.94 -0.90
C ARG A 47 -18.57 -34.50 -0.46
N VAL A 48 -17.60 -33.82 0.13
CA VAL A 48 -17.75 -32.45 0.63
C VAL A 48 -17.38 -31.47 -0.47
N HIS A 49 -18.36 -30.67 -0.91
CA HIS A 49 -18.19 -29.73 -2.02
C HIS A 49 -17.74 -28.32 -1.60
N ALA A 50 -18.03 -27.94 -0.35
CA ALA A 50 -17.62 -26.67 0.23
C ALA A 50 -17.52 -26.82 1.74
N VAL A 51 -16.56 -26.12 2.34
CA VAL A 51 -16.41 -26.07 3.80
C VAL A 51 -16.20 -24.64 4.28
N PRO A 52 -16.86 -24.25 5.39
CA PRO A 52 -16.48 -23.04 6.09
C PRO A 52 -15.10 -23.23 6.71
N VAL A 53 -14.22 -22.27 6.51
CA VAL A 53 -12.88 -22.24 7.10
C VAL A 53 -12.73 -20.98 7.94
N LYS A 54 -12.23 -21.16 9.16
CA LYS A 54 -11.85 -20.06 10.04
C LYS A 54 -10.41 -20.21 10.48
N ALA A 55 -9.65 -19.13 10.38
CA ALA A 55 -8.31 -19.05 10.93
C ALA A 55 -8.25 -17.98 12.02
N GLU A 56 -7.65 -18.33 13.14
CA GLU A 56 -7.45 -17.47 14.30
C GLU A 56 -5.98 -17.49 14.75
N LEU A 57 -5.52 -16.37 15.31
CA LEU A 57 -4.22 -16.28 15.96
C LEU A 57 -4.40 -15.65 17.34
N THR A 58 -3.84 -16.27 18.38
CA THR A 58 -3.99 -15.80 19.77
C THR A 58 -2.66 -15.83 20.55
N PRO A 59 -2.29 -14.78 21.29
CA PRO A 59 -2.92 -13.46 21.30
C PRO A 59 -2.68 -12.72 19.97
N CYS A 60 -3.59 -11.82 19.60
CA CYS A 60 -3.39 -10.90 18.48
C CYS A 60 -3.83 -9.51 18.94
N PRO A 61 -2.98 -8.47 18.84
CA PRO A 61 -3.30 -7.13 19.34
C PRO A 61 -4.44 -6.47 18.58
N VAL A 62 -4.57 -6.77 17.29
CA VAL A 62 -5.68 -6.36 16.45
C VAL A 62 -6.45 -7.63 16.09
N PRO A 63 -7.77 -7.71 16.32
CA PRO A 63 -8.56 -8.87 15.91
C PRO A 63 -8.39 -9.12 14.41
N GLN A 64 -7.59 -10.13 14.06
CA GLN A 64 -7.33 -10.56 12.70
C GLN A 64 -7.84 -11.99 12.61
N GLY A 65 -9.10 -12.12 12.21
CA GLY A 65 -9.70 -13.38 11.85
C GLY A 65 -10.03 -13.34 10.37
N SER A 66 -9.86 -14.47 9.69
CA SER A 66 -10.46 -14.65 8.38
C SER A 66 -11.43 -15.81 8.48
N GLU A 67 -12.71 -15.51 8.26
CA GLU A 67 -13.76 -16.49 8.03
C GLU A 67 -14.08 -16.44 6.54
N ARG A 68 -13.93 -17.57 5.85
CA ARG A 68 -14.19 -17.66 4.41
C ARG A 68 -14.82 -19.02 4.09
N MET A 69 -15.75 -19.01 3.14
CA MET A 69 -16.19 -20.24 2.49
C MET A 69 -15.17 -20.61 1.41
N MET A 70 -14.65 -21.83 1.45
CA MET A 70 -13.74 -22.33 0.42
C MET A 70 -14.43 -23.43 -0.38
N PRO A 71 -14.44 -23.35 -1.73
CA PRO A 71 -14.85 -24.47 -2.55
C PRO A 71 -13.84 -25.61 -2.38
N ALA A 72 -14.32 -26.85 -2.33
CA ALA A 72 -13.47 -28.03 -2.46
C ALA A 72 -13.07 -28.18 -3.94
N SER A 73 -12.18 -27.32 -4.41
CA SER A 73 -11.71 -27.31 -5.78
C SER A 73 -10.45 -28.17 -5.90
N GLY A 74 -10.61 -29.45 -6.22
CA GLY A 74 -9.50 -30.30 -6.63
C GLY A 74 -9.95 -31.74 -6.83
N PRO A 75 -9.41 -32.46 -7.84
CA PRO A 75 -9.71 -33.88 -8.06
C PRO A 75 -9.26 -34.79 -6.89
N GLU A 76 -8.48 -34.26 -5.95
CA GLU A 76 -7.92 -34.99 -4.81
C GLU A 76 -8.70 -34.82 -3.50
N GLY A 77 -9.78 -34.02 -3.47
CA GLY A 77 -10.53 -33.77 -2.23
C GLY A 77 -9.80 -32.93 -1.18
N ALA A 78 -8.70 -32.27 -1.53
CA ALA A 78 -7.99 -31.33 -0.64
C ALA A 78 -8.50 -29.88 -0.79
N ILE A 79 -8.45 -29.14 0.31
CA ILE A 79 -8.48 -27.68 0.30
C ILE A 79 -7.14 -27.13 0.82
N SER A 80 -6.75 -25.97 0.31
CA SER A 80 -5.54 -25.27 0.76
C SER A 80 -5.78 -23.78 0.80
N GLY A 81 -5.12 -23.09 1.72
CA GLY A 81 -5.22 -21.64 1.86
C GLY A 81 -3.95 -21.02 2.41
N THR A 82 -3.92 -19.70 2.40
CA THR A 82 -2.90 -18.89 3.05
C THR A 82 -3.59 -17.91 3.99
N CYS A 83 -3.08 -17.80 5.22
CA CYS A 83 -3.53 -16.85 6.21
C CYS A 83 -2.36 -15.97 6.62
N ASP A 84 -2.55 -14.66 6.51
CA ASP A 84 -1.57 -13.67 6.92
C ASP A 84 -2.09 -12.90 8.14
N PHE A 85 -1.23 -12.77 9.15
CA PHE A 85 -1.45 -11.99 10.35
C PHE A 85 -0.33 -10.97 10.47
N HIS A 86 -0.65 -9.71 10.77
CA HIS A 86 0.28 -8.57 10.76
C HIS A 86 0.16 -7.75 12.05
N PHE A 87 1.03 -6.76 12.24
CA PHE A 87 1.03 -5.87 13.41
C PHE A 87 1.17 -6.61 14.75
N LEU A 88 1.85 -7.76 14.73
CA LEU A 88 2.16 -8.55 15.92
C LEU A 88 3.33 -7.95 16.69
N TYR A 89 3.44 -8.25 17.98
CA TYR A 89 4.60 -7.84 18.75
C TYR A 89 5.79 -8.76 18.49
N ALA A 90 6.99 -8.17 18.52
CA ALA A 90 8.24 -8.87 18.33
C ALA A 90 8.53 -9.89 19.43
N GLY A 91 9.05 -11.05 19.05
CA GLY A 91 9.50 -12.09 19.99
C GLY A 91 8.40 -12.75 20.82
N GLN A 92 7.13 -12.61 20.43
CA GLN A 92 5.96 -13.13 21.14
C GLN A 92 5.55 -14.52 20.61
N ASP A 93 5.12 -15.40 21.52
CA ASP A 93 4.51 -16.67 21.17
C ASP A 93 3.02 -16.48 20.86
N HIS A 94 2.57 -17.11 19.79
CA HIS A 94 1.20 -17.12 19.30
C HIS A 94 0.73 -18.57 19.09
N THR A 95 -0.57 -18.76 19.20
CA THR A 95 -1.25 -20.01 18.87
C THR A 95 -2.16 -19.76 17.67
N PHE A 96 -1.78 -20.33 16.54
CA PHE A 96 -2.60 -20.38 15.33
C PHE A 96 -3.57 -21.55 15.45
N ARG A 97 -4.84 -21.29 15.13
CA ARG A 97 -5.89 -22.30 15.06
C ARG A 97 -6.58 -22.21 13.72
N LEU A 98 -6.64 -23.34 13.03
CA LEU A 98 -7.46 -23.51 11.83
C LEU A 98 -8.64 -24.40 12.19
N PHE A 99 -9.83 -23.93 11.85
CA PHE A 99 -11.07 -24.67 11.99
C PHE A 99 -11.63 -24.91 10.59
N VAL A 100 -11.93 -26.17 10.30
CA VAL A 100 -12.64 -26.59 9.09
C VAL A 100 -13.96 -27.20 9.54
N GLY A 101 -15.06 -26.53 9.21
CA GLY A 101 -16.39 -27.00 9.60
C GLY A 101 -17.00 -27.95 8.59
N GLU A 102 -17.95 -28.75 9.07
CA GLU A 102 -18.87 -29.53 8.23
C GLU A 102 -20.26 -28.88 8.31
N GLY A 103 -20.79 -28.41 7.19
CA GLY A 103 -22.14 -27.83 7.16
C GLY A 103 -22.42 -26.94 5.95
N GLU A 104 -23.71 -26.65 5.73
CA GLU A 104 -24.13 -25.74 4.67
C GLU A 104 -23.67 -24.30 4.97
N PRO A 105 -23.40 -23.49 3.91
CA PRO A 105 -23.06 -22.08 4.07
C PRO A 105 -24.13 -21.34 4.88
N GLY A 106 -23.73 -20.66 5.96
CA GLY A 106 -24.61 -19.80 6.77
C GLY A 106 -25.33 -20.48 7.94
N THR A 107 -25.24 -21.80 8.09
CA THR A 107 -25.81 -22.53 9.24
C THR A 107 -24.76 -22.99 10.25
N PHE A 108 -23.47 -22.90 9.89
CA PHE A 108 -22.37 -23.39 10.71
C PHE A 108 -21.86 -22.34 11.71
N SER A 109 -21.59 -22.76 12.94
CA SER A 109 -20.93 -21.94 13.96
C SER A 109 -19.64 -22.61 14.42
N PHE A 110 -18.56 -21.83 14.52
CA PHE A 110 -17.30 -22.29 15.10
C PHE A 110 -17.29 -22.25 16.64
N GLU A 111 -18.38 -21.79 17.26
CA GLU A 111 -18.46 -21.68 18.71
C GLU A 111 -18.41 -23.07 19.36
N GLY A 112 -17.37 -23.33 20.15
CA GLY A 112 -17.13 -24.63 20.79
C GLY A 112 -16.52 -25.70 19.88
N ALA A 113 -16.28 -25.40 18.60
CA ALA A 113 -15.60 -26.32 17.70
C ALA A 113 -14.14 -26.57 18.14
N ARG A 114 -13.65 -27.79 17.96
CA ARG A 114 -12.21 -28.08 18.14
C ARG A 114 -11.44 -27.66 16.89
N PRO A 115 -10.24 -27.06 17.02
CA PRO A 115 -9.43 -26.72 15.87
C PRO A 115 -8.99 -27.99 15.14
N THR A 116 -9.10 -27.98 13.81
CA THR A 116 -8.57 -29.01 12.92
C THR A 116 -7.03 -29.03 12.98
N LEU A 117 -6.43 -27.87 13.20
CA LEU A 117 -4.99 -27.69 13.34
C LEU A 117 -4.71 -26.61 14.39
N GLU A 118 -3.79 -26.90 15.31
CA GLU A 118 -3.28 -25.94 16.30
C GLU A 118 -1.75 -25.92 16.26
N LEU A 119 -1.17 -24.73 16.11
CA LEU A 119 0.27 -24.54 16.02
C LEU A 119 0.74 -23.42 16.94
N ARG A 120 1.84 -23.66 17.66
CA ARG A 120 2.57 -22.61 18.39
C ARG A 120 3.63 -22.02 17.48
N ILE A 121 3.57 -20.71 17.30
CA ILE A 121 4.43 -19.96 16.39
C ILE A 121 4.98 -18.76 17.15
N ARG A 122 6.26 -18.45 16.98
CA ARG A 122 6.90 -17.30 17.60
C ARG A 122 7.33 -16.28 16.56
N THR A 123 7.00 -15.01 16.74
CA THR A 123 7.55 -13.92 15.91
C THR A 123 9.05 -13.75 16.17
N ALA A 124 9.79 -13.25 15.18
CA ALA A 124 11.19 -12.93 15.35
C ALA A 124 11.36 -11.80 16.39
N ALA A 125 12.45 -11.83 17.15
CA ALA A 125 12.73 -10.80 18.16
C ALA A 125 13.20 -9.47 17.55
N CYS A 126 13.62 -9.47 16.29
CA CYS A 126 14.14 -8.31 15.58
C CYS A 126 13.96 -8.46 14.06
N GLY A 127 13.86 -7.33 13.35
CA GLY A 127 13.77 -7.31 11.89
C GLY A 127 15.10 -7.62 11.20
N LYS A 128 15.06 -8.19 9.99
CA LYS A 128 16.25 -8.65 9.24
C LYS A 128 17.22 -7.52 8.87
N ALA A 129 16.73 -6.29 8.70
CA ALA A 129 17.57 -5.13 8.37
C ALA A 129 18.00 -4.31 9.60
N VAL A 130 17.63 -4.73 10.82
CA VAL A 130 17.94 -3.98 12.04
C VAL A 130 19.14 -4.61 12.75
N GLU A 131 20.19 -3.81 12.98
CA GLU A 131 21.32 -4.26 13.79
C GLU A 131 20.84 -4.66 15.21
N PRO A 132 21.25 -5.81 15.77
CA PRO A 132 20.77 -6.27 17.08
C PRO A 132 21.00 -5.27 18.23
N ARG A 133 22.03 -4.43 18.12
CA ARG A 133 22.26 -3.33 19.08
C ARG A 133 21.18 -2.26 18.99
N ILE A 134 20.85 -1.83 17.77
CA ILE A 134 19.79 -0.85 17.52
C ILE A 134 18.44 -1.43 17.94
N ALA A 135 18.13 -2.68 17.56
CA ALA A 135 16.88 -3.35 17.89
C ALA A 135 16.57 -3.32 19.39
N ARG A 136 17.58 -3.54 20.25
CA ARG A 136 17.45 -3.48 21.71
C ARG A 136 17.15 -2.09 22.28
N MET A 137 17.41 -1.04 21.51
CA MET A 137 17.15 0.35 21.90
C MET A 137 15.79 0.84 21.41
N LEU A 138 15.12 0.10 20.52
CA LEU A 138 13.83 0.51 19.98
C LEU A 138 12.70 0.20 20.97
N PRO A 139 11.78 1.15 21.16
CA PRO A 139 10.53 0.91 21.87
C PRO A 139 9.75 -0.29 21.29
N ALA A 140 9.14 -1.08 22.17
CA ALA A 140 8.44 -2.30 21.77
C ALA A 140 7.21 -2.03 20.87
N ASP A 141 6.55 -0.89 21.09
CA ASP A 141 5.39 -0.38 20.36
C ASP A 141 5.71 0.06 18.93
N MET A 142 6.98 0.27 18.59
CA MET A 142 7.34 0.53 17.20
C MET A 142 7.20 -0.74 16.34
N TRP A 143 7.57 -1.93 16.84
CA TRP A 143 7.70 -3.14 16.02
C TRP A 143 6.45 -3.54 15.23
N PRO A 144 5.22 -3.39 15.75
CA PRO A 144 4.00 -3.63 14.97
C PRO A 144 3.96 -2.90 13.63
N THR A 145 4.53 -1.69 13.51
CA THR A 145 4.50 -0.89 12.28
C THR A 145 5.82 -0.89 11.50
N TYR A 146 6.75 -1.79 11.83
CA TYR A 146 7.97 -2.00 11.06
C TYR A 146 7.70 -2.59 9.68
N VAL A 147 8.44 -2.07 8.70
CA VAL A 147 8.61 -2.64 7.37
C VAL A 147 10.09 -2.85 7.08
N GLY A 148 10.42 -4.09 6.77
CA GLY A 148 11.77 -4.55 6.41
C GLY A 148 11.76 -5.46 5.17
N PRO A 149 12.95 -5.83 4.66
CA PRO A 149 13.10 -6.67 3.47
C PRO A 149 12.50 -8.09 3.60
N GLU A 150 12.16 -8.52 4.81
CA GLU A 150 11.44 -9.77 5.06
C GLU A 150 9.93 -9.70 4.81
N HIS A 151 9.36 -8.50 4.60
CA HIS A 151 7.93 -8.35 4.40
C HIS A 151 7.59 -8.32 2.92
N GLU A 152 6.60 -9.11 2.54
CA GLU A 152 5.89 -8.91 1.29
C GLU A 152 4.81 -7.84 1.50
N LEU A 153 5.02 -6.67 0.88
CA LEU A 153 4.10 -5.54 1.03
C LEU A 153 2.88 -5.72 0.12
N GLY A 154 1.71 -5.37 0.66
CA GLY A 154 0.45 -5.50 -0.06
C GLY A 154 -0.74 -5.05 0.80
N GLU A 155 -1.83 -5.83 0.74
CA GLU A 155 -3.14 -5.48 1.33
C GLU A 155 -3.11 -5.01 2.76
N TRP A 156 -2.27 -5.66 3.56
CA TRP A 156 -2.21 -5.40 4.97
C TRP A 156 -1.80 -3.96 5.29
N LEU A 157 -1.09 -3.26 4.40
CA LEU A 157 -0.77 -1.84 4.58
C LEU A 157 -2.02 -0.96 4.63
N GLY A 158 -3.09 -1.34 3.91
CA GLY A 158 -4.40 -0.69 4.01
C GLY A 158 -5.00 -0.78 5.41
N LEU A 159 -4.67 -1.85 6.15
CA LEU A 159 -5.16 -2.17 7.48
C LEU A 159 -4.23 -1.70 8.62
N CYS A 160 -3.20 -0.92 8.29
CA CYS A 160 -2.27 -0.39 9.28
C CYS A 160 -3.01 0.39 10.38
N PRO A 161 -2.76 0.07 11.68
CA PRO A 161 -3.46 0.72 12.79
C PRO A 161 -3.01 2.18 13.00
N GLU A 162 -1.91 2.58 12.38
CA GLU A 162 -1.32 3.92 12.51
C GLU A 162 -1.19 4.62 11.15
N ASP A 163 -1.10 5.95 11.19
CA ASP A 163 -0.84 6.80 10.02
C ASP A 163 0.60 6.69 9.49
N MET A 164 1.43 5.82 10.07
CA MET A 164 2.85 5.68 9.78
C MET A 164 3.27 4.21 9.83
N VAL A 165 4.16 3.83 8.91
CA VAL A 165 5.06 2.69 9.06
C VAL A 165 6.50 3.21 9.06
N TRP A 166 7.46 2.36 9.40
CA TRP A 166 8.87 2.77 9.40
C TRP A 166 9.77 1.66 8.91
N THR A 167 10.93 2.04 8.40
CA THR A 167 11.93 1.09 7.91
C THR A 167 13.32 1.52 8.34
N PHE A 168 14.21 0.54 8.54
CA PHE A 168 15.60 0.74 8.93
C PHE A 168 16.52 0.37 7.80
N SER A 169 17.57 1.19 7.64
CA SER A 169 18.57 1.11 6.60
C SER A 169 17.93 0.79 5.25
N PRO A 170 16.94 1.58 4.80
CA PRO A 170 16.10 1.19 3.68
C PRO A 170 16.94 1.00 2.43
N SER A 171 16.98 -0.24 1.94
CA SER A 171 17.57 -0.53 0.64
C SER A 171 16.71 0.06 -0.46
N PHE A 172 17.29 0.18 -1.66
CA PHE A 172 16.52 0.59 -2.84
C PHE A 172 15.29 -0.29 -3.06
N ASP A 173 15.40 -1.60 -2.86
CA ASP A 173 14.29 -2.54 -3.07
C ASP A 173 13.17 -2.33 -2.06
N VAL A 174 13.52 -2.06 -0.78
CA VAL A 174 12.52 -1.72 0.24
C VAL A 174 11.82 -0.41 -0.09
N LEU A 175 12.57 0.63 -0.48
CA LEU A 175 11.99 1.92 -0.89
C LEU A 175 11.07 1.79 -2.11
N ARG A 176 11.52 1.06 -3.14
CA ARG A 176 10.71 0.78 -4.33
C ARG A 176 9.43 0.04 -3.98
N SER A 177 9.52 -0.97 -3.12
CA SER A 177 8.35 -1.71 -2.64
C SER A 177 7.38 -0.80 -1.88
N LEU A 178 7.88 0.09 -1.01
CA LEU A 178 7.06 1.10 -0.33
C LEU A 178 6.34 2.02 -1.33
N TRP A 179 7.04 2.54 -2.34
CA TRP A 179 6.45 3.42 -3.35
C TRP A 179 5.40 2.72 -4.22
N LEU A 180 5.64 1.45 -4.59
CA LEU A 180 4.66 0.62 -5.30
C LEU A 180 3.40 0.35 -4.49
N ASN A 181 3.47 0.48 -3.16
CA ASN A 181 2.36 0.28 -2.23
C ASN A 181 1.88 1.60 -1.61
N ALA A 182 2.00 2.70 -2.35
CA ALA A 182 1.50 4.03 -1.96
C ALA A 182 2.06 4.61 -0.65
N CYS A 183 3.17 4.07 -0.13
CA CYS A 183 3.83 4.64 1.03
C CYS A 183 4.69 5.82 0.58
N PHE A 184 4.50 6.94 1.24
CA PHE A 184 5.42 8.05 1.15
C PHE A 184 6.68 7.73 1.96
N THR A 185 7.87 8.17 1.56
CA THR A 185 9.10 7.87 2.34
C THR A 185 9.83 9.15 2.74
N LEU A 186 10.08 9.28 4.04
CA LEU A 186 10.73 10.41 4.70
C LEU A 186 12.07 9.94 5.31
N PRO A 187 13.11 9.69 4.50
CA PRO A 187 14.44 9.42 5.02
C PRO A 187 15.00 10.67 5.71
N SER A 188 15.75 10.46 6.79
CA SER A 188 16.48 11.54 7.46
C SER A 188 17.97 11.39 7.21
N ARG A 189 18.65 12.52 6.98
CA ARG A 189 20.11 12.52 6.83
C ARG A 189 20.73 12.04 8.13
N HIS A 190 21.66 11.09 8.03
CA HIS A 190 22.36 10.49 9.18
C HIS A 190 21.49 9.64 10.12
N SER A 191 20.24 9.36 9.73
CA SER A 191 19.41 8.37 10.42
C SER A 191 19.35 7.11 9.58
N PRO A 192 19.48 5.91 10.17
CA PRO A 192 19.14 4.68 9.46
C PRO A 192 17.62 4.54 9.27
N ILE A 193 16.80 5.39 9.90
CA ILE A 193 15.34 5.26 9.87
C ILE A 193 14.75 6.14 8.77
N ALA A 194 13.85 5.56 7.98
CA ALA A 194 12.88 6.32 7.19
C ALA A 194 11.48 6.14 7.78
N GLN A 195 10.83 7.27 8.06
CA GLN A 195 9.40 7.29 8.37
C GLN A 195 8.63 7.15 7.07
N CYS A 196 7.55 6.39 7.08
CA CYS A 196 6.79 6.13 5.87
C CYS A 196 5.30 6.42 6.13
N PRO A 197 4.84 7.65 5.89
CA PRO A 197 3.45 7.96 6.06
C PRO A 197 2.52 7.01 5.29
N ASN A 198 1.55 6.50 6.02
CA ASN A 198 0.50 5.61 5.57
C ASN A 198 -0.85 6.07 6.17
N PRO A 199 -1.37 7.25 5.75
CA PRO A 199 -2.53 7.84 6.39
C PRO A 199 -3.74 6.90 6.34
N ILE A 200 -4.45 6.75 7.46
CA ILE A 200 -5.76 6.09 7.53
C ILE A 200 -6.76 6.81 6.61
N ARG A 201 -6.62 8.14 6.48
CA ARG A 201 -7.37 8.96 5.54
C ARG A 201 -6.43 9.65 4.56
N ARG A 202 -6.58 9.32 3.28
CA ARG A 202 -5.73 9.81 2.20
C ARG A 202 -6.48 10.89 1.42
N TYR A 203 -5.91 12.09 1.39
CA TYR A 203 -6.46 13.19 0.59
C TYR A 203 -6.11 12.97 -0.88
N CYS A 204 -7.14 12.95 -1.72
CA CYS A 204 -7.02 12.73 -3.15
C CYS A 204 -7.87 13.75 -3.92
N LEU A 205 -7.61 13.86 -5.22
CA LEU A 205 -8.50 14.47 -6.19
C LEU A 205 -9.05 13.37 -7.10
N ASP A 206 -10.36 13.21 -7.13
CA ASP A 206 -11.05 12.30 -8.05
C ASP A 206 -11.04 12.90 -9.46
N LEU A 207 -10.30 12.27 -10.38
CA LEU A 207 -10.12 12.72 -11.76
C LEU A 207 -11.08 12.03 -12.74
N THR A 208 -11.95 11.12 -12.27
CA THR A 208 -12.93 10.43 -13.13
C THR A 208 -13.99 11.36 -13.69
N LYS A 209 -14.21 12.50 -13.03
CA LYS A 209 -15.08 13.58 -13.48
C LYS A 209 -14.25 14.61 -14.25
N ARG A 210 -14.86 15.35 -15.17
CA ARG A 210 -14.16 16.44 -15.85
C ARG A 210 -14.24 17.72 -15.03
N GLN A 211 -13.11 18.16 -14.48
CA GLN A 211 -13.03 19.43 -13.71
C GLN A 211 -12.68 20.60 -14.64
N PRO A 212 -13.15 21.83 -14.33
CA PRO A 212 -12.86 23.03 -15.11
C PRO A 212 -11.47 23.63 -14.81
N TRP A 213 -10.42 22.81 -14.79
CA TRP A 213 -9.03 23.18 -14.46
C TRP A 213 -8.57 24.50 -15.07
N LEU A 214 -8.69 24.64 -16.39
CA LEU A 214 -8.21 25.79 -17.15
C LEU A 214 -9.11 27.03 -17.06
N ARG A 215 -10.30 26.93 -16.44
CA ARG A 215 -11.18 28.10 -16.21
C ARG A 215 -10.71 28.97 -15.04
N ASN A 216 -9.73 28.51 -14.26
CA ASN A 216 -9.16 29.29 -13.17
C ASN A 216 -8.64 30.66 -13.66
N LYS A 217 -9.00 31.73 -12.92
CA LYS A 217 -8.67 33.12 -13.28
C LYS A 217 -7.17 33.36 -13.48
N LYS A 218 -6.32 32.77 -12.64
CA LYS A 218 -4.85 32.95 -12.72
C LYS A 218 -4.27 32.22 -13.92
N VAL A 219 -4.72 30.99 -14.18
CA VAL A 219 -4.32 30.24 -15.38
C VAL A 219 -4.67 31.03 -16.64
N ARG A 220 -5.92 31.48 -16.79
CA ARG A 220 -6.35 32.25 -17.96
C ARG A 220 -5.55 33.53 -18.20
N ARG A 221 -5.17 34.22 -17.12
CA ARG A 221 -4.45 35.50 -17.20
C ARG A 221 -2.97 35.35 -17.47
N HIS A 222 -2.34 34.29 -16.95
CA HIS A 222 -0.88 34.19 -16.87
C HIS A 222 -0.29 32.98 -17.58
N LYS A 223 -1.09 32.06 -18.15
CA LYS A 223 -0.56 30.87 -18.84
C LYS A 223 0.48 31.21 -19.92
N SER A 224 0.29 32.30 -20.65
CA SER A 224 1.25 32.76 -21.68
C SER A 224 2.64 33.07 -21.16
N ASP A 225 2.75 33.39 -19.86
CA ASP A 225 4.00 33.78 -19.21
C ASP A 225 4.89 32.57 -18.88
N PHE A 226 4.35 31.35 -19.00
CA PHE A 226 4.99 30.12 -18.53
C PHE A 226 5.05 29.03 -19.60
N ARG A 227 6.06 28.17 -19.47
CA ARG A 227 6.21 26.92 -20.23
C ARG A 227 6.29 25.75 -19.25
N LEU A 228 5.69 24.61 -19.59
CA LEU A 228 5.77 23.39 -18.79
C LEU A 228 6.68 22.35 -19.46
N THR A 229 7.52 21.68 -18.68
CA THR A 229 8.26 20.50 -19.12
C THR A 229 7.98 19.33 -18.19
N VAL A 230 8.27 18.13 -18.68
CA VAL A 230 8.29 16.90 -17.87
C VAL A 230 9.66 16.26 -18.03
N ASN A 231 10.29 15.91 -16.92
CA ASN A 231 11.59 15.25 -16.84
C ASN A 231 12.73 16.02 -17.53
N ALA A 232 12.65 17.35 -17.61
CA ALA A 232 13.70 18.15 -18.26
C ALA A 232 15.01 18.11 -17.48
N ASN A 233 14.95 18.21 -16.15
CA ASN A 233 16.14 18.13 -15.30
C ASN A 233 15.80 17.58 -13.91
N PHE A 234 15.39 16.29 -13.87
CA PHE A 234 14.88 15.63 -12.66
C PHE A 234 15.70 15.91 -11.40
N ARG A 235 17.02 15.64 -11.44
CA ARG A 235 17.90 15.81 -10.27
C ARG A 235 18.00 17.26 -9.83
N ALA A 236 18.24 18.20 -10.76
CA ALA A 236 18.40 19.60 -10.39
C ALA A 236 17.09 20.21 -9.86
N THR A 237 15.96 19.83 -10.46
CA THR A 237 14.63 20.23 -10.00
C THR A 237 14.37 19.72 -8.58
N PHE A 238 14.63 18.45 -8.30
CA PHE A 238 14.40 17.88 -6.98
C PHE A 238 15.33 18.50 -5.92
N GLN A 239 16.59 18.76 -6.27
CA GLN A 239 17.51 19.52 -5.42
C GLN A 239 17.04 20.95 -5.17
N GLN A 240 16.39 21.60 -6.14
CA GLN A 240 15.78 22.91 -5.92
C GLN A 240 14.58 22.82 -4.97
N CYS A 241 13.72 21.81 -5.09
CA CYS A 241 12.64 21.57 -4.12
C CYS A 241 13.21 21.40 -2.70
N GLU A 242 14.30 20.64 -2.57
CA GLU A 242 14.98 20.44 -1.29
C GLU A 242 15.46 21.75 -0.65
N ARG A 243 16.12 22.61 -1.44
CA ARG A 243 16.55 23.94 -1.00
C ARG A 243 15.38 24.80 -0.57
N THR A 244 14.33 24.86 -1.38
CA THR A 244 13.12 25.64 -1.08
C THR A 244 12.43 25.20 0.20
N HIS A 245 12.38 23.90 0.51
CA HIS A 245 11.82 23.40 1.78
C HIS A 245 12.66 23.78 3.00
N ARG A 246 14.00 23.74 2.87
CA ARG A 246 14.91 24.19 3.93
C ARG A 246 14.79 25.68 4.21
N GLU A 247 14.76 26.50 3.15
CA GLU A 247 14.61 27.95 3.26
C GLU A 247 13.26 28.35 3.90
N ALA A 248 12.23 27.51 3.74
CA ALA A 248 10.95 27.67 4.44
C ALA A 248 10.99 27.33 5.94
N GLY A 249 12.15 26.92 6.48
CA GLY A 249 12.37 26.72 7.91
C GLY A 249 11.83 25.41 8.49
N ARG A 250 11.46 24.44 7.66
CA ARG A 250 10.83 23.18 8.10
C ARG A 250 11.76 21.96 8.04
N GLY A 251 13.03 22.18 7.72
CA GLY A 251 13.94 21.10 7.32
C GLY A 251 13.54 20.50 5.96
N SER A 252 14.20 19.42 5.58
CA SER A 252 13.84 18.66 4.38
C SER A 252 14.23 17.20 4.56
N TRP A 253 13.28 16.32 4.27
CA TRP A 253 13.42 14.87 4.18
C TRP A 253 13.95 14.44 2.80
N ILE A 254 14.18 15.40 1.89
CA ILE A 254 14.76 15.11 0.59
C ILE A 254 16.27 14.91 0.77
N THR A 255 16.70 13.66 0.71
CA THR A 255 18.11 13.25 0.83
C THR A 255 18.71 12.95 -0.55
N PRO A 256 20.05 12.94 -0.69
CA PRO A 256 20.70 12.49 -1.92
C PRO A 256 20.32 11.06 -2.30
N ASP A 257 20.21 10.16 -1.32
CA ASP A 257 19.86 8.74 -1.53
C ASP A 257 18.43 8.59 -2.04
N LEU A 258 17.49 9.40 -1.55
CA LEU A 258 16.13 9.44 -2.06
C LEU A 258 16.08 9.92 -3.52
N ILE A 259 16.83 10.99 -3.84
CA ILE A 259 16.91 11.50 -5.22
C ILE A 259 17.50 10.42 -6.14
N GLU A 260 18.54 9.71 -5.69
CA GLU A 260 19.15 8.61 -6.43
C GLU A 260 18.15 7.48 -6.67
N GLY A 261 17.45 7.02 -5.62
CA GLY A 261 16.47 5.95 -5.74
C GLY A 261 15.32 6.31 -6.69
N LEU A 262 14.75 7.50 -6.58
CA LEU A 262 13.68 7.94 -7.48
C LEU A 262 14.18 8.18 -8.92
N ASP A 263 15.40 8.70 -9.11
CA ASP A 263 15.99 8.85 -10.45
C ASP A 263 16.31 7.50 -11.08
N ARG A 264 16.68 6.50 -10.29
CA ARG A 264 16.83 5.11 -10.74
C ARG A 264 15.49 4.55 -11.20
N CYS A 265 14.43 4.64 -10.37
CA CYS A 265 13.08 4.22 -10.76
C CYS A 265 12.60 4.93 -12.04
N ARG A 266 12.89 6.22 -12.20
CA ARG A 266 12.54 7.00 -13.39
C ARG A 266 13.14 6.45 -14.69
N LYS A 267 14.36 5.91 -14.61
CA LYS A 267 15.12 5.40 -15.76
C LYS A 267 14.79 3.96 -16.09
N GLU A 268 14.26 3.21 -15.13
CA GLU A 268 13.80 1.85 -15.32
C GLU A 268 12.39 1.85 -15.94
N ASP A 269 12.17 0.99 -16.94
CA ASP A 269 10.81 0.69 -17.37
C ASP A 269 10.17 -0.26 -16.36
N GLY A 270 8.99 0.08 -15.85
CA GLY A 270 8.29 -0.76 -14.88
C GLY A 270 6.95 -0.18 -14.44
N GLU A 271 6.37 -0.83 -13.43
CA GLU A 271 5.08 -0.48 -12.81
C GLU A 271 5.07 0.94 -12.21
N LEU A 272 6.22 1.36 -11.67
CA LEU A 272 6.41 2.66 -11.03
C LEU A 272 7.01 3.64 -12.03
N LYS A 273 6.26 4.70 -12.35
CA LYS A 273 6.78 5.83 -13.13
C LYS A 273 7.10 6.99 -12.21
N VAL A 274 8.12 7.76 -12.53
CA VAL A 274 8.57 8.90 -11.73
C VAL A 274 8.69 10.14 -12.62
N TYR A 275 8.27 11.28 -12.09
CA TYR A 275 8.17 12.53 -12.83
C TYR A 275 8.78 13.69 -12.05
N SER A 276 9.50 14.56 -12.78
CA SER A 276 9.59 15.98 -12.43
C SER A 276 8.73 16.76 -13.42
N ILE A 277 7.82 17.59 -12.93
CA ILE A 277 7.01 18.48 -13.76
C ILE A 277 7.43 19.90 -13.41
N GLU A 278 7.95 20.61 -14.39
CA GLU A 278 8.60 21.90 -14.18
C GLU A 278 7.85 23.03 -14.87
N LEU A 279 7.52 24.09 -14.14
CA LEU A 279 6.95 25.32 -14.68
C LEU A 279 8.04 26.38 -14.77
N TRP A 280 8.35 26.84 -15.99
CA TRP A 280 9.39 27.82 -16.27
C TRP A 280 8.78 29.16 -16.63
N GLU A 281 9.29 30.25 -16.05
CA GLU A 281 8.97 31.60 -16.51
C GLU A 281 9.68 31.87 -17.83
N LYS A 282 8.93 32.24 -18.88
CA LYS A 282 9.51 32.40 -20.23
C LYS A 282 10.48 33.57 -20.33
N SER A 283 10.19 34.68 -19.67
CA SER A 283 10.98 35.92 -19.78
C SER A 283 12.37 35.78 -19.17
N THR A 284 12.50 35.01 -18.09
CA THR A 284 13.74 34.87 -17.32
C THR A 284 14.41 33.50 -17.53
N GLY A 285 13.66 32.51 -18.01
CA GLY A 285 14.10 31.11 -18.06
C GLY A 285 14.19 30.44 -16.68
N GLN A 286 13.73 31.10 -15.61
CA GLN A 286 13.82 30.58 -14.26
C GLN A 286 12.72 29.56 -13.94
N LEU A 287 13.07 28.57 -13.12
CA LEU A 287 12.11 27.60 -12.59
C LEU A 287 11.17 28.32 -11.60
N ALA A 288 9.89 28.41 -11.93
CA ALA A 288 8.89 29.10 -11.14
C ALA A 288 8.22 28.20 -10.11
N ALA A 289 7.90 26.97 -10.48
CA ALA A 289 7.34 25.94 -9.60
C ALA A 289 7.65 24.54 -10.14
N ALA A 290 7.61 23.53 -9.27
CA ALA A 290 7.76 22.14 -9.67
C ALA A 290 6.89 21.18 -8.83
N ILE A 291 6.49 20.08 -9.45
CA ILE A 291 5.87 18.91 -8.81
C ILE A 291 6.79 17.72 -9.08
N MET A 292 7.25 17.07 -8.03
CA MET A 292 7.91 15.78 -8.09
C MET A 292 6.86 14.73 -7.74
N ALA A 293 6.73 13.70 -8.57
CA ALA A 293 5.65 12.75 -8.44
C ALA A 293 6.06 11.35 -8.87
N LEU A 294 5.22 10.40 -8.48
CA LEU A 294 5.26 9.04 -8.98
C LEU A 294 3.87 8.62 -9.45
N SER A 295 3.77 7.61 -10.31
CA SER A 295 2.49 7.01 -10.64
C SER A 295 2.59 5.49 -10.71
N VAL A 296 1.50 4.83 -10.34
CA VAL A 296 1.29 3.40 -10.50
C VAL A 296 -0.04 3.23 -11.22
N GLY A 297 0.01 2.63 -12.41
CA GLY A 297 -1.16 2.52 -13.29
C GLY A 297 -1.75 3.90 -13.61
N ASP A 298 -3.03 4.07 -13.32
CA ASP A 298 -3.83 5.28 -13.55
C ASP A 298 -3.94 6.19 -12.32
N ILE A 299 -3.15 5.95 -11.27
CA ILE A 299 -3.10 6.80 -10.07
C ILE A 299 -1.79 7.59 -10.05
N PHE A 300 -1.92 8.91 -9.91
CA PHE A 300 -0.80 9.84 -9.82
C PHE A 300 -0.61 10.28 -8.36
N HIS A 301 0.60 10.16 -7.82
CA HIS A 301 0.94 10.50 -6.44
C HIS A 301 1.89 11.71 -6.42
N ASP A 302 1.40 12.83 -5.88
CA ASP A 302 2.23 14.01 -5.60
C ASP A 302 3.18 13.70 -4.45
N TYR A 303 4.46 13.67 -4.76
CA TYR A 303 5.50 13.36 -3.80
C TYR A 303 6.01 14.64 -3.13
N THR A 304 6.26 15.70 -3.91
CA THR A 304 6.49 17.02 -3.34
C THR A 304 6.22 18.12 -4.34
N THR A 305 5.64 19.22 -3.86
CA THR A 305 5.44 20.43 -4.64
C THR A 305 6.25 21.58 -4.05
N ALA A 306 6.90 22.37 -4.89
CA ALA A 306 7.62 23.58 -4.51
C ALA A 306 7.28 24.76 -5.43
N THR A 307 7.20 25.97 -4.85
CA THR A 307 7.03 27.23 -5.60
C THR A 307 8.23 28.12 -5.31
N MET A 308 9.11 28.23 -6.29
CA MET A 308 10.36 28.99 -6.22
C MET A 308 10.11 30.48 -6.48
N LEU A 309 9.26 30.80 -7.47
CA LEU A 309 8.87 32.16 -7.80
C LEU A 309 7.61 32.57 -7.02
N ARG A 310 7.80 33.42 -6.01
CA ARG A 310 6.72 33.88 -5.11
C ARG A 310 6.26 35.29 -5.49
N ASP A 311 5.25 35.36 -6.34
CA ASP A 311 4.65 36.62 -6.78
C ASP A 311 3.11 36.55 -6.90
N GLY A 312 2.50 37.65 -7.38
CA GLY A 312 1.05 37.77 -7.54
C GLY A 312 0.43 36.84 -8.60
N ARG A 313 1.22 36.22 -9.48
CA ARG A 313 0.73 35.27 -10.49
C ARG A 313 0.43 33.91 -9.88
N SER A 314 1.08 33.58 -8.76
CA SER A 314 0.98 32.30 -8.04
C SER A 314 1.30 31.08 -8.90
N PRO A 315 2.57 30.91 -9.34
CA PRO A 315 2.99 29.84 -10.24
C PRO A 315 2.63 28.43 -9.75
N GLY A 316 2.69 28.16 -8.44
CA GLY A 316 2.28 26.88 -7.88
C GLY A 316 0.82 26.54 -8.18
N ALA A 317 -0.11 27.48 -8.00
CA ALA A 317 -1.51 27.26 -8.33
C ALA A 317 -1.72 27.05 -9.84
N ILE A 318 -1.00 27.80 -10.69
CA ILE A 318 -1.06 27.60 -12.14
C ILE A 318 -0.58 26.20 -12.50
N LEU A 319 0.58 25.78 -11.97
CA LEU A 319 1.15 24.45 -12.19
C LEU A 319 0.16 23.36 -11.77
N THR A 320 -0.41 23.42 -10.57
CA THR A 320 -1.36 22.42 -10.09
C THR A 320 -2.59 22.31 -10.99
N LYS A 321 -3.18 23.44 -11.44
CA LYS A 321 -4.36 23.38 -12.32
C LYS A 321 -4.03 22.85 -13.70
N VAL A 322 -2.89 23.23 -14.27
CA VAL A 322 -2.44 22.72 -15.57
C VAL A 322 -2.15 21.23 -15.50
N VAL A 323 -1.46 20.77 -14.45
CA VAL A 323 -1.20 19.34 -14.24
C VAL A 323 -2.50 18.57 -14.04
N GLY A 324 -3.44 19.08 -13.25
CA GLY A 324 -4.76 18.46 -13.11
C GLY A 324 -5.46 18.26 -14.46
N HIS A 325 -5.42 19.27 -15.34
CA HIS A 325 -5.94 19.13 -16.70
C HIS A 325 -5.22 18.04 -17.50
N LEU A 326 -3.89 18.05 -17.51
CA LEU A 326 -3.09 17.09 -18.25
C LEU A 326 -3.27 15.65 -17.74
N LEU A 327 -3.42 15.46 -16.43
CA LEU A 327 -3.70 14.15 -15.84
C LEU A 327 -5.08 13.63 -16.27
N THR A 328 -6.12 14.47 -16.24
CA THR A 328 -7.45 14.09 -16.75
C THR A 328 -7.40 13.71 -18.24
N GLU A 329 -6.73 14.50 -19.09
CA GLU A 329 -6.61 14.20 -20.53
C GLU A 329 -5.72 12.97 -20.81
N ALA A 330 -4.77 12.67 -19.93
CA ALA A 330 -3.93 11.49 -20.02
C ALA A 330 -4.66 10.20 -19.59
N GLY A 331 -5.81 10.30 -18.90
CA GLY A 331 -6.61 9.17 -18.44
C GLY A 331 -6.34 8.71 -17.01
N TYR A 332 -5.66 9.52 -16.19
CA TYR A 332 -5.53 9.23 -14.77
C TYR A 332 -6.89 9.36 -14.06
N THR A 333 -7.15 8.49 -13.08
CA THR A 333 -8.45 8.43 -12.38
C THR A 333 -8.37 9.00 -10.96
N LEU A 334 -7.18 9.06 -10.35
CA LEU A 334 -6.98 9.57 -9.01
C LEU A 334 -5.65 10.32 -8.89
N TRP A 335 -5.66 11.46 -8.21
CA TRP A 335 -4.45 12.20 -7.84
C TRP A 335 -4.29 12.22 -6.31
N TYR A 336 -3.37 11.42 -5.78
CA TYR A 336 -3.09 11.27 -4.36
C TYR A 336 -2.11 12.35 -3.84
N TRP A 337 -2.48 13.06 -2.77
CA TRP A 337 -1.77 14.22 -2.21
C TRP A 337 -1.25 14.01 -0.78
N GLY A 338 -1.34 12.79 -0.23
CA GLY A 338 -0.94 12.54 1.16
C GLY A 338 -2.01 12.95 2.17
N PHE A 339 -1.61 13.76 3.15
CA PHE A 339 -2.49 14.30 4.18
C PHE A 339 -3.15 15.61 3.73
N LYS A 340 -4.41 15.82 4.15
CA LYS A 340 -5.12 17.06 3.88
C LYS A 340 -4.52 18.21 4.69
N ASN A 341 -4.03 19.24 4.01
CA ASN A 341 -3.61 20.51 4.60
C ASN A 341 -4.70 21.58 4.42
N PRO A 342 -4.77 22.62 5.28
CA PRO A 342 -5.83 23.64 5.21
C PRO A 342 -5.98 24.32 3.83
N TYR A 343 -4.86 24.60 3.14
CA TYR A 343 -4.91 25.25 1.82
C TYR A 343 -5.53 24.36 0.74
N MET A 344 -5.52 23.03 0.93
CA MET A 344 -6.08 22.08 -0.03
C MET A 344 -7.61 22.13 -0.07
N GLY A 345 -8.27 22.75 0.91
CA GLY A 345 -9.73 22.91 0.91
C GLY A 345 -10.28 23.64 -0.33
N GLU A 346 -9.45 24.42 -1.05
CA GLU A 346 -9.88 25.03 -2.32
C GLU A 346 -10.18 24.01 -3.44
N TYR A 347 -9.76 22.74 -3.27
CA TYR A 347 -9.93 21.67 -4.24
C TYR A 347 -11.17 20.80 -3.99
N ASP A 348 -11.71 20.79 -2.77
CA ASP A 348 -12.80 19.90 -2.34
C ASP A 348 -14.06 20.00 -3.22
N GLY A 349 -14.42 21.22 -3.64
CA GLY A 349 -15.60 21.46 -4.46
C GLY A 349 -15.36 21.21 -5.95
N GLN A 350 -14.81 22.22 -6.63
CA GLN A 350 -14.75 22.26 -8.10
C GLN A 350 -13.72 21.31 -8.71
N TYR A 351 -12.78 20.81 -7.92
CA TYR A 351 -11.62 20.05 -8.40
C TYR A 351 -11.60 18.61 -7.89
N GLY A 352 -12.71 18.14 -7.31
CA GLY A 352 -12.89 16.75 -6.91
C GLY A 352 -12.09 16.32 -5.68
N GLY A 353 -11.71 17.25 -4.80
CA GLY A 353 -11.00 16.90 -3.57
C GLY A 353 -11.85 16.09 -2.60
N LEU A 354 -11.29 15.00 -2.07
CA LEU A 354 -11.95 14.11 -1.13
C LEU A 354 -10.93 13.40 -0.23
N GLU A 355 -11.39 12.94 0.93
CA GLU A 355 -10.62 12.06 1.82
C GLU A 355 -11.15 10.63 1.70
N LEU A 356 -10.26 9.73 1.29
CA LEU A 356 -10.56 8.30 1.13
C LEU A 356 -10.06 7.55 2.37
N ARG A 357 -10.84 6.60 2.89
CA ARG A 357 -10.33 5.67 3.89
C ARG A 357 -9.34 4.71 3.24
N ASN A 358 -8.22 4.45 3.90
CA ASN A 358 -7.12 3.65 3.37
C ASN A 358 -7.58 2.22 3.05
N ASP A 359 -8.20 1.56 4.02
CA ASP A 359 -8.70 0.19 3.96
C ASP A 359 -9.86 0.00 2.98
N LEU A 360 -10.86 0.88 3.05
CA LEU A 360 -12.13 0.69 2.33
C LEU A 360 -12.12 1.26 0.91
N ASP A 361 -11.47 2.40 0.69
CA ASP A 361 -11.65 3.17 -0.53
C ASP A 361 -10.37 3.31 -1.37
N PHE A 362 -9.26 3.68 -0.73
CA PHE A 362 -8.01 3.99 -1.43
C PHE A 362 -7.27 2.72 -1.86
N TRP A 363 -7.05 1.80 -0.93
CA TRP A 363 -6.22 0.62 -1.19
C TRP A 363 -6.79 -0.29 -2.29
N PRO A 364 -8.11 -0.59 -2.33
CA PRO A 364 -8.67 -1.37 -3.44
C PRO A 364 -8.41 -0.73 -4.82
N ARG A 365 -8.50 0.60 -4.93
CA ARG A 365 -8.18 1.34 -6.17
C ARG A 365 -6.69 1.27 -6.48
N TRP A 366 -5.82 1.43 -5.48
CA TRP A 366 -4.38 1.36 -5.66
C TRP A 366 -3.91 -0.03 -6.10
N ARG A 367 -4.46 -1.10 -5.51
CA ARG A 367 -4.22 -2.48 -5.96
C ARG A 367 -4.58 -2.65 -7.43
N GLN A 368 -5.80 -2.23 -7.80
CA GLN A 368 -6.26 -2.33 -9.18
C GLN A 368 -5.33 -1.57 -10.14
N ALA A 369 -4.92 -0.35 -9.77
CA ALA A 369 -3.97 0.44 -10.55
C ALA A 369 -2.61 -0.27 -10.70
N ARG A 370 -2.12 -0.93 -9.64
CA ARG A 370 -0.89 -1.73 -9.68
C ARG A 370 -1.02 -2.93 -10.60
N GLU A 371 -2.11 -3.68 -10.54
CA GLU A 371 -2.38 -4.80 -11.47
C GLU A 371 -2.42 -4.32 -12.93
N MET A 372 -3.07 -3.19 -13.19
CA MET A 372 -3.11 -2.57 -14.51
C MET A 372 -1.74 -2.05 -14.96
N SER A 373 -0.87 -1.63 -14.03
CA SER A 373 0.45 -1.06 -14.33
C SER A 373 1.41 -2.01 -15.08
N CYS A 374 1.11 -3.31 -15.07
CA CYS A 374 1.83 -4.33 -15.83
C CYS A 374 1.34 -4.51 -17.28
N LEU A 375 0.19 -3.92 -17.65
CA LEU A 375 -0.42 -4.11 -18.97
C LEU A 375 0.12 -3.12 -20.02
N PRO A 376 0.15 -3.49 -21.31
CA PRO A 376 0.47 -2.56 -22.39
C PRO A 376 -0.53 -1.39 -22.45
N GLY A 377 -0.06 -0.20 -22.85
CA GLY A 377 -0.93 0.96 -23.07
C GLY A 377 -1.23 1.81 -21.83
N ASN A 378 -0.52 1.56 -20.72
CA ASN A 378 -0.68 2.34 -19.50
C ASN A 378 -0.46 3.84 -19.69
N VAL A 379 -1.26 4.61 -18.93
CA VAL A 379 -1.22 6.07 -18.94
C VAL A 379 0.18 6.56 -18.60
N ASP A 380 0.58 7.64 -19.27
CA ASP A 380 1.90 8.22 -19.12
C ASP A 380 1.87 9.70 -19.41
N LEU A 381 2.01 10.51 -18.36
CA LEU A 381 2.03 11.95 -18.50
C LEU A 381 3.18 12.42 -19.41
N ALA A 382 4.35 11.77 -19.35
CA ALA A 382 5.51 12.17 -20.14
C ALA A 382 5.30 11.99 -21.65
N LYS A 383 4.42 11.07 -22.06
CA LYS A 383 4.04 10.87 -23.47
C LYS A 383 3.06 11.93 -24.00
N ARG A 384 2.38 12.66 -23.09
CA ARG A 384 1.40 13.70 -23.44
C ARG A 384 2.02 15.09 -23.52
N VAL A 385 3.19 15.29 -22.90
CA VAL A 385 3.93 16.54 -22.96
C VAL A 385 5.05 16.39 -23.99
N PRO A 386 5.14 17.26 -25.02
CA PRO A 386 6.23 17.20 -25.99
C PRO A 386 7.59 17.18 -25.27
N PRO A 387 8.52 16.28 -25.65
CA PRO A 387 9.79 16.17 -24.95
C PRO A 387 10.54 17.51 -24.98
N GLY A 388 11.17 17.82 -23.84
CA GLY A 388 12.02 18.99 -23.65
C GLY A 388 13.33 18.91 -24.46
N GLY A 389 13.28 18.91 -25.79
CA GLY A 389 14.47 18.90 -26.63
C GLY A 389 15.30 20.18 -26.51
N GLY A 390 16.40 20.12 -25.75
CA GLY A 390 17.48 21.12 -25.74
C GLY A 390 17.13 22.48 -25.14
N ALA A 391 18.16 23.22 -24.71
CA ALA A 391 18.10 24.40 -23.83
C ALA A 391 17.29 25.62 -24.33
N SER A 392 16.46 25.51 -25.37
CA SER A 392 15.63 26.63 -25.82
C SER A 392 14.22 26.29 -26.31
N HIS A 393 13.92 25.10 -26.84
CA HIS A 393 12.67 24.91 -27.62
C HIS A 393 11.79 23.68 -27.31
N GLY A 394 12.14 22.86 -26.32
CA GLY A 394 11.26 21.76 -25.88
C GLY A 394 10.27 22.16 -24.76
N GLY A 395 9.14 21.46 -24.68
CA GLY A 395 8.10 21.63 -23.65
C GLY A 395 6.76 22.14 -24.17
N LEU A 396 5.73 22.04 -23.33
CA LEU A 396 4.39 22.54 -23.63
C LEU A 396 4.31 24.03 -23.36
N ASP A 397 4.12 24.82 -24.41
CA ASP A 397 3.72 26.22 -24.27
C ASP A 397 2.29 26.28 -23.72
N LEU A 398 2.10 26.82 -22.52
CA LEU A 398 0.78 26.87 -21.90
C LEU A 398 -0.19 27.83 -22.60
N ALA A 399 0.27 28.63 -23.57
CA ALA A 399 -0.61 29.43 -24.43
C ALA A 399 -1.46 28.56 -25.39
N VAL A 400 -1.02 27.34 -25.70
CA VAL A 400 -1.68 26.46 -26.70
C VAL A 400 -2.76 25.54 -26.10
N ILE A 401 -2.84 25.45 -24.77
CA ILE A 401 -3.90 24.78 -24.01
C ILE A 401 -4.89 25.82 -23.50
#